data_AF-A0AA36PKT0-F1
#
_entry.id   AF-A0AA36PKT0-F1
#
_cell.length_a   1.000
_cell.length_b   1.000
_cell.length_c   1.000
_cell.angle_alpha   90.00
_cell.angle_beta   90.00
_cell.angle_gamma   90.00
#
_symmetry.space_group_name_H-M   'P 1'
#
loop_
_entity.id
_entity.type
_entity.pdbx_description
1 polymer ?
#
loop_
_entity_poly.entity_id
_entity_poly.type
_entity_poly.pdbx_seq_one_letter_code
_entity_poly.pdbx_strand_id
1 'polypeptide(L)'
;MSQENHLALVCALSKWVETHLGRVIYLEELAVYSGYSLWHMQKIFKEVTGISLGKYIRERRLAGAVYQLRSSDSTIFDIALDFGFGSQSHFTYMFRKRYGITPYDFRQNTGIDLNIGLPLHTIHQKLA
;
A
#
# COMPACT_ATOMS: atom_id res chain seq x y z
N MET A 1 13.07 -15.39 -19.93
CA MET A 1 11.63 -15.35 -20.28
C MET A 1 10.71 -15.41 -19.07
N SER A 2 10.74 -16.40 -18.17
CA SER A 2 9.80 -16.45 -17.02
C SER A 2 10.02 -15.35 -15.96
N GLN A 3 11.27 -15.05 -15.62
CA GLN A 3 11.62 -14.07 -14.58
C GLN A 3 11.27 -12.62 -14.97
N GLU A 4 11.41 -12.28 -16.25
CA GLU A 4 11.05 -10.97 -16.81
C GLU A 4 9.52 -10.73 -16.76
N ASN A 5 8.73 -11.77 -17.11
CA ASN A 5 7.28 -11.72 -17.00
C ASN A 5 6.80 -11.57 -15.54
N HIS A 6 7.49 -12.20 -14.59
CA HIS A 6 7.17 -12.08 -13.17
C HIS A 6 7.45 -10.66 -12.63
N LEU A 7 8.57 -10.05 -13.03
CA LEU A 7 8.87 -8.66 -12.67
C LEU A 7 7.86 -7.67 -13.29
N ALA A 8 7.49 -7.87 -14.55
CA ALA A 8 6.45 -7.09 -15.22
C ALA A 8 5.10 -7.19 -14.50
N LEU A 9 4.71 -8.40 -14.06
CA LEU A 9 3.51 -8.61 -13.25
C LEU A 9 3.57 -7.82 -11.94
N VAL A 10 4.67 -7.91 -11.19
CA VAL A 10 4.82 -7.15 -9.93
C VAL A 10 4.72 -5.64 -10.16
N CYS A 11 5.35 -5.13 -11.21
CA CYS A 11 5.25 -3.71 -11.57
C CYS A 11 3.82 -3.31 -11.91
N ALA A 12 3.11 -4.12 -12.70
CA ALA A 12 1.72 -3.88 -13.07
C ALA A 12 0.79 -3.87 -11.85
N LEU A 13 0.94 -4.84 -10.94
CA LEU A 13 0.16 -4.91 -9.70
C LEU A 13 0.47 -3.73 -8.78
N SER A 14 1.75 -3.38 -8.61
CA SER A 14 2.17 -2.23 -7.81
C SER A 14 1.56 -0.93 -8.34
N LYS A 15 1.61 -0.71 -9.66
CA LYS A 15 1.03 0.48 -10.30
C LYS A 15 -0.49 0.51 -10.11
N TRP A 16 -1.16 -0.61 -10.32
CA TRP A 16 -2.60 -0.72 -10.12
C TRP A 16 -2.99 -0.42 -8.67
N VAL A 17 -2.23 -0.91 -7.68
CA VAL A 17 -2.49 -0.60 -6.27
C VAL A 17 -2.43 0.90 -6.01
N GLU A 18 -1.39 1.60 -6.48
CA GLU A 18 -1.25 3.05 -6.25
C GLU A 18 -2.43 3.86 -6.82
N THR A 19 -2.95 3.49 -7.99
CA THR A 19 -4.07 4.21 -8.61
C THR A 19 -5.43 3.95 -7.94
N HIS A 20 -5.49 3.01 -6.99
CA HIS A 20 -6.73 2.60 -6.31
C HIS A 20 -6.65 2.71 -4.77
N LEU A 21 -5.62 3.36 -4.21
CA LEU A 21 -5.44 3.44 -2.76
C LEU A 21 -6.55 4.19 -2.02
N GLY A 22 -7.27 5.10 -2.67
CA GLY A 22 -8.39 5.86 -2.10
C GLY A 22 -9.72 5.09 -2.03
N ARG A 23 -9.67 3.76 -2.06
CA ARG A 23 -10.82 2.89 -1.84
C ARG A 23 -10.42 1.54 -1.26
N VAL A 24 -11.43 0.75 -0.90
CA VAL A 24 -11.25 -0.68 -0.63
C VAL A 24 -10.78 -1.37 -1.92
N ILE A 25 -9.68 -2.11 -1.80
CA ILE A 25 -9.09 -2.97 -2.83
C ILE A 25 -9.36 -4.41 -2.42
N TYR A 26 -10.01 -5.18 -3.30
CA TYR A 26 -10.16 -6.62 -3.19
C TYR A 26 -9.08 -7.33 -4.00
N LEU A 27 -8.58 -8.46 -3.49
CA LEU A 27 -7.47 -9.19 -4.15
C LEU A 27 -7.93 -9.85 -5.45
N GLU A 28 -9.21 -10.15 -5.55
CA GLU A 28 -9.90 -10.69 -6.71
C GLU A 28 -9.85 -9.71 -7.89
N GLU A 29 -9.95 -8.40 -7.63
CA GLU A 29 -9.83 -7.37 -8.68
C GLU A 29 -8.45 -7.37 -9.33
N LEU A 30 -7.40 -7.55 -8.51
CA LEU A 30 -6.02 -7.66 -8.99
C LEU A 30 -5.80 -8.96 -9.79
N ALA A 31 -6.43 -10.06 -9.37
CA ALA A 31 -6.38 -11.33 -10.10
C ALA A 31 -7.03 -11.18 -11.49
N VAL A 32 -8.24 -10.61 -11.55
CA VAL A 32 -8.95 -10.30 -12.81
C VAL A 32 -8.11 -9.38 -13.70
N TYR A 33 -7.56 -8.30 -13.13
CA TYR A 33 -6.70 -7.36 -13.86
C TYR A 33 -5.45 -8.03 -14.45
N SER A 34 -4.83 -8.94 -13.69
CA SER A 34 -3.58 -9.59 -14.12
C SER A 34 -3.77 -10.77 -15.09
N GLY A 35 -5.00 -11.31 -15.20
CA GLY A 35 -5.29 -12.52 -15.95
C GLY A 35 -4.80 -13.82 -15.27
N TYR A 36 -4.23 -13.74 -14.07
CA TYR A 36 -3.80 -14.89 -13.29
C TYR A 36 -4.82 -15.28 -12.23
N SER A 37 -4.84 -16.57 -11.87
CA SER A 37 -5.58 -16.98 -10.68
C SER A 37 -5.01 -16.28 -9.44
N LEU A 38 -5.89 -16.02 -8.47
CA LEU A 38 -5.54 -15.34 -7.22
C LEU A 38 -4.33 -15.99 -6.52
N TRP A 39 -4.32 -17.31 -6.44
CA TRP A 39 -3.22 -18.08 -5.84
C TRP A 39 -1.91 -17.89 -6.59
N HIS A 40 -1.93 -17.99 -7.93
CA HIS A 40 -0.71 -17.89 -8.74
C HIS A 40 -0.13 -16.47 -8.71
N MET A 41 -0.99 -15.45 -8.81
CA MET A 41 -0.60 -14.05 -8.68
C MET A 41 0.07 -13.77 -7.33
N GLN A 42 -0.54 -14.23 -6.22
CA GLN A 42 0.03 -14.05 -4.88
C GLN A 42 1.36 -14.79 -4.72
N LYS A 43 1.48 -15.99 -5.28
CA LYS A 43 2.71 -16.79 -5.27
C LYS A 43 3.83 -16.06 -6.00
N ILE A 44 3.62 -15.64 -7.25
CA ILE A 44 4.63 -14.89 -8.02
C ILE A 44 5.02 -13.61 -7.28
N PHE A 45 4.05 -12.84 -6.80
CA PHE A 45 4.33 -11.60 -6.09
C PHE A 45 5.24 -11.82 -4.89
N LYS A 46 4.98 -12.87 -4.08
CA LYS A 46 5.80 -13.20 -2.92
C LYS A 46 7.18 -13.70 -3.30
N GLU A 47 7.29 -14.54 -4.34
CA GLU A 47 8.57 -15.05 -4.83
C GLU A 47 9.48 -13.93 -5.34
N VAL A 48 8.92 -12.92 -6.01
CA VAL A 48 9.69 -11.79 -6.55
C VAL A 48 10.03 -10.76 -5.47
N THR A 49 9.09 -10.42 -4.58
CA THR A 49 9.24 -9.28 -3.66
C THR A 49 9.67 -9.68 -2.25
N GLY A 50 9.60 -10.96 -1.90
CA GLY A 50 9.80 -11.47 -0.55
C GLY A 50 8.66 -11.17 0.43
N ILE A 51 7.62 -10.43 0.02
CA ILE A 51 6.47 -10.07 0.87
C ILE A 51 5.15 -10.49 0.24
N SER A 52 4.13 -10.76 1.07
CA SER A 52 2.80 -11.05 0.52
C SER A 52 2.16 -9.80 -0.09
N LEU A 53 1.37 -10.00 -1.15
CA LEU A 53 0.61 -8.93 -1.80
C LEU A 53 -0.29 -8.17 -0.81
N GLY A 54 -0.97 -8.88 0.09
CA GLY A 54 -1.79 -8.25 1.13
C GLY A 54 -0.98 -7.39 2.13
N LYS A 55 0.25 -7.81 2.46
CA LYS A 55 1.16 -6.97 3.27
C LYS A 55 1.55 -5.72 2.48
N TYR A 56 1.95 -5.88 1.22
CA TYR A 56 2.29 -4.76 0.35
C TYR A 56 1.16 -3.74 0.26
N ILE A 57 -0.07 -4.17 -0.08
CA ILE A 57 -1.23 -3.28 -0.19
C ILE A 57 -1.46 -2.51 1.12
N ARG A 58 -1.34 -3.17 2.27
CA ARG A 58 -1.51 -2.51 3.57
C ARG A 58 -0.44 -1.44 3.82
N GLU A 59 0.82 -1.73 3.50
CA GLU A 59 1.91 -0.77 3.61
C GLU A 59 1.69 0.43 2.70
N ARG A 60 1.17 0.21 1.48
CA ARG A 60 0.82 1.29 0.55
C ARG A 60 -0.36 2.13 1.03
N ARG A 61 -1.39 1.51 1.61
CA ARG A 61 -2.52 2.22 2.24
C ARG A 61 -2.07 3.11 3.40
N LEU A 62 -1.20 2.59 4.27
CA LEU A 62 -0.60 3.38 5.35
C LEU A 62 0.21 4.56 4.79
N ALA A 63 1.02 4.32 3.76
CA ALA A 63 1.80 5.36 3.10
C ALA A 63 0.91 6.46 2.48
N GLY A 64 -0.19 6.09 1.82
CA GLY A 64 -1.16 7.05 1.28
C GLY A 64 -1.84 7.86 2.38
N ALA A 65 -2.20 7.22 3.49
CA ALA A 65 -2.81 7.88 4.63
C ALA A 65 -1.89 8.92 5.29
N VAL A 66 -0.57 8.70 5.28
CA VAL A 66 0.41 9.69 5.79
C VAL A 66 0.29 11.03 5.07
N TYR A 67 0.12 11.00 3.74
CA TYR A 67 -0.07 12.23 2.97
C TYR A 67 -1.36 12.94 3.39
N GLN A 68 -2.49 12.22 3.45
CA GLN A 68 -3.77 12.81 3.84
C GLN A 68 -3.80 13.33 5.28
N LEU A 69 -3.08 12.69 6.21
CA LEU A 69 -2.96 13.17 7.58
C LEU A 69 -2.26 14.55 7.66
N ARG A 70 -1.39 14.88 6.70
CA ARG A 70 -0.66 16.14 6.61
C ARG A 70 -1.37 17.20 5.76
N SER A 71 -2.03 16.79 4.70
CA SER A 71 -2.57 17.70 3.68
C SER A 71 -4.06 18.01 3.84
N SER A 72 -4.76 17.40 4.80
CA SER A 72 -6.21 17.55 4.96
C SER A 72 -6.66 17.60 6.42
N ASP A 73 -7.83 18.22 6.63
CA ASP A 73 -8.54 18.26 7.90
C ASP A 73 -9.51 17.08 8.10
N SER A 74 -9.56 16.13 7.15
CA SER A 74 -10.40 14.94 7.23
C SER A 74 -10.17 14.21 8.55
N THR A 75 -11.22 13.65 9.14
CA THR A 75 -11.07 12.98 10.43
C THR A 75 -10.19 11.72 10.27
N ILE A 76 -9.55 11.28 11.35
CA ILE A 76 -8.75 10.04 11.34
C ILE A 76 -9.65 8.84 10.97
N PHE A 77 -10.94 8.90 11.34
CA PHE A 77 -11.94 7.92 10.95
C PHE A 77 -12.16 7.89 9.44
N ASP A 78 -12.41 9.04 8.82
CA ASP A 78 -12.66 9.14 7.38
C ASP A 78 -11.43 8.68 6.58
N ILE A 79 -10.23 9.13 6.98
CA ILE A 79 -8.97 8.68 6.36
C ILE A 79 -8.80 7.16 6.48
N ALA A 80 -9.15 6.57 7.63
CA ALA A 80 -9.09 5.12 7.77
C ALA A 80 -10.02 4.41 6.76
N LEU A 81 -11.25 4.91 6.59
CA LEU A 81 -12.21 4.34 5.64
C LEU A 81 -11.77 4.53 4.18
N ASP A 82 -11.29 5.72 3.82
CA ASP A 82 -10.84 6.04 2.45
C ASP A 82 -9.69 5.13 2.02
N PHE A 83 -8.77 4.78 2.92
CA PHE A 83 -7.70 3.82 2.65
C PHE A 83 -8.08 2.36 2.94
N GLY A 84 -9.37 2.07 3.06
CA GLY A 84 -9.92 0.73 3.12
C GLY A 84 -9.64 -0.04 4.42
N PHE A 85 -9.49 0.66 5.54
CA PHE A 85 -9.50 0.05 6.88
C PHE A 85 -10.93 -0.05 7.40
N GLY A 86 -11.29 -1.20 7.98
CA GLY A 86 -12.64 -1.42 8.53
C GLY A 86 -12.94 -0.68 9.84
N SER A 87 -11.93 -0.08 10.48
CA SER A 87 -12.12 0.75 11.68
C SER A 87 -10.93 1.66 11.95
N GLN A 88 -11.19 2.80 12.61
CA GLN A 88 -10.14 3.73 13.08
C GLN A 88 -9.17 3.07 14.07
N SER A 89 -9.66 2.19 14.95
CA SER A 89 -8.83 1.50 15.94
C SER A 89 -7.82 0.58 15.26
N HIS A 90 -8.26 -0.18 14.24
CA HIS A 90 -7.36 -1.04 13.48
C HIS A 90 -6.35 -0.22 12.66
N PHE A 91 -6.79 0.88 12.04
CA PHE A 91 -5.90 1.81 11.36
C PHE A 91 -4.83 2.37 12.30
N THR A 92 -5.23 2.90 13.45
CA THR A 92 -4.31 3.44 14.47
C THR A 92 -3.31 2.40 14.95
N TYR A 93 -3.77 1.18 15.22
CA TYR A 93 -2.90 0.07 15.60
C TYR A 93 -1.86 -0.23 14.51
N MET A 94 -2.28 -0.36 13.26
CA MET A 94 -1.36 -0.68 12.14
C MET A 94 -0.41 0.47 11.83
N PHE A 95 -0.89 1.72 11.88
CA PHE A 95 -0.09 2.91 11.69
C PHE A 95 1.01 3.01 12.75
N ARG A 96 0.65 2.86 14.04
CA ARG A 96 1.63 2.83 15.14
C ARG A 96 2.60 1.66 15.03
N LYS A 97 2.11 0.48 14.66
CA LYS A 97 2.97 -0.69 14.44
C LYS A 97 4.00 -0.45 13.34
N ARG A 98 3.65 0.32 12.31
CA ARG A 98 4.53 0.61 11.17
C ARG A 98 5.49 1.76 11.44
N TYR A 99 5.01 2.84 12.05
CA TYR A 99 5.70 4.12 12.14
C TYR A 99 6.14 4.51 13.55
N GLY A 100 5.75 3.74 14.57
CA GLY A 100 6.10 3.99 15.98
C GLY A 100 5.27 5.07 16.67
N ILE A 101 4.38 5.76 15.95
CA ILE A 101 3.57 6.88 16.45
C ILE A 101 2.11 6.73 16.03
N THR A 102 1.15 7.33 16.75
CA THR A 102 -0.26 7.29 16.34
C THR A 102 -0.54 8.27 15.19
N PRO A 103 -1.62 8.06 14.39
CA PRO A 103 -2.04 9.02 13.37
C PRO A 103 -2.33 10.42 13.94
N TYR A 104 -2.89 10.47 15.15
CA TYR A 104 -3.21 11.72 15.84
C TYR A 104 -1.93 12.48 16.21
N ASP A 105 -0.99 11.81 16.91
CA ASP A 105 0.25 12.45 17.34
C ASP A 105 1.10 12.89 16.14
N PHE A 106 1.07 12.10 15.05
CA PHE A 106 1.70 12.46 13.80
C PHE A 106 1.11 13.74 13.21
N ARG A 107 -0.23 13.86 13.14
CA ARG A 107 -0.90 15.07 12.64
C ARG A 107 -0.53 16.31 13.46
N GLN A 108 -0.52 16.20 14.78
CA GLN A 108 -0.24 17.34 15.67
C GLN A 108 1.22 17.82 15.60
N ASN A 109 2.18 16.94 15.27
CA ASN A 109 3.59 17.30 15.22
C ASN A 109 4.11 17.39 13.78
N THR A 110 4.20 18.60 13.23
CA THR A 110 4.65 18.86 11.85
C THR A 110 6.13 18.58 11.59
N GLY A 111 6.97 18.52 12.62
CA GLY A 111 8.41 18.22 12.51
C GLY A 111 8.77 16.74 12.43
N ILE A 112 7.79 15.84 12.34
CA ILE A 112 8.04 14.39 12.25
C ILE A 112 8.02 13.96 10.79
N ASP A 113 9.15 13.43 10.33
CA ASP A 113 9.28 12.75 9.04
C ASP A 113 9.21 11.23 9.24
N LEU A 114 8.31 10.59 8.51
CA LEU A 114 8.16 9.13 8.53
C LEU A 114 8.94 8.52 7.37
N ASN A 115 9.56 7.36 7.62
CA ASN A 115 10.16 6.57 6.54
C ASN A 115 9.05 5.88 5.73
N ILE A 116 8.67 6.51 4.62
CA ILE A 116 7.67 5.99 3.68
C ILE A 116 8.37 5.17 2.61
N GLY A 117 8.10 3.87 2.57
CA GLY A 117 8.55 3.01 1.49
C GLY A 117 8.01 3.50 0.14
N LEU A 118 8.77 3.38 -0.93
CA LEU A 118 8.33 3.71 -2.28
C LEU A 118 7.49 2.57 -2.89
N PRO A 119 6.60 2.86 -3.87
CA PRO A 119 5.93 1.80 -4.62
C PRO A 119 6.95 0.92 -5.33
N LEU A 120 6.69 -0.39 -5.44
CA LEU A 120 7.64 -1.30 -6.07
C LEU A 120 7.89 -0.99 -7.55
N HIS A 121 6.89 -0.49 -8.27
CA HIS A 121 7.04 -0.15 -9.69
C HIS A 121 7.94 1.08 -9.94
N THR A 122 8.17 1.95 -8.96
CA THR A 122 9.01 3.15 -9.15
C THR A 122 10.50 2.86 -8.97
N ILE A 123 10.85 1.70 -8.39
CA ILE A 123 12.24 1.28 -8.19
C ILE A 123 12.93 1.02 -9.54
N HIS A 124 12.17 0.61 -10.56
CA HIS A 124 12.69 0.36 -11.92
C HIS A 124 12.86 1.61 -12.79
N GLN A 125 12.43 2.80 -12.34
CA GLN A 125 12.60 4.05 -13.10
C GLN A 125 13.91 4.80 -12.80
N LYS A 126 14.73 4.33 -11.85
CA LYS A 126 16.01 4.96 -11.48
C LYS A 126 17.26 4.34 -12.12
N LEU A 127 17.09 3.46 -13.11
CA LEU A 127 18.21 2.79 -13.82
C LEU A 127 18.13 2.95 -15.35
N ALA A 128 17.38 3.94 -15.84
CA ALA A 128 17.38 4.35 -17.24
C ALA A 128 17.89 5.78 -17.37
#